data_AF-A0A7S0HCM0-F1
#
_entry.id   AF-A0A7S0HCM0-F1
#
_cell.length_a   1.000
_cell.length_b   1.000
_cell.length_c   1.000
_cell.angle_alpha   90.00
_cell.angle_beta   90.00
_cell.angle_gamma   90.00
#
_symmetry.space_group_name_H-M   'P 1'
#
loop_
_entity.id
_entity.type
_entity.pdbx_description
1 polymer ?
#
loop_
_entity_poly.entity_id
_entity_poly.type
_entity_poly.pdbx_seq_one_letter_code
_entity_poly.pdbx_strand_id
1 'polypeptide(L)'
;DAARTMRRPMVRRTVDHAGPGLKMIKDRIFRPELRHAPVTMPATEKAVREMLPPAACRSNATSGICSRFVHTSCNKDRCPVNHVCWTPESRRLLASTANGMFTLWSGLSFNFETTQQAHEVAIR
;
A
#
# COMPACT_ATOMS: atom_id res chain seq x y z
N ASP A 1 41.50 -16.79 1.28
CA ASP A 1 40.47 -15.95 1.92
C ASP A 1 39.66 -15.16 0.91
N ALA A 2 38.46 -15.64 0.59
CA ALA A 2 37.57 -14.99 -0.36
C ALA A 2 36.89 -13.78 0.30
N ALA A 3 37.22 -12.58 -0.19
CA ALA A 3 36.62 -11.34 0.26
C ALA A 3 35.09 -11.39 0.08
N ARG A 4 34.36 -11.43 1.20
CA ARG A 4 32.90 -11.36 1.26
C ARG A 4 32.44 -10.02 0.69
N THR A 5 32.13 -9.98 -0.60
CA THR A 5 31.59 -8.79 -1.27
C THR A 5 30.34 -8.34 -0.53
N MET A 6 30.41 -7.18 0.14
CA MET A 6 29.27 -6.61 0.84
C MET A 6 28.18 -6.28 -0.19
N ARG A 7 27.10 -7.06 -0.16
CA ARG A 7 25.92 -6.80 -0.99
C ARG A 7 25.35 -5.44 -0.59
N ARG A 8 25.18 -4.55 -1.58
CA ARG A 8 24.52 -3.26 -1.36
C ARG A 8 23.14 -3.50 -0.75
N PRO A 9 22.73 -2.73 0.27
CA PRO A 9 21.40 -2.85 0.84
C PRO A 9 20.36 -2.56 -0.25
N MET A 10 19.46 -3.52 -0.48
CA MET A 10 18.43 -3.41 -1.50
C MET A 10 17.35 -2.45 -0.99
N VAL A 11 17.27 -1.26 -1.59
CA VAL A 11 16.22 -0.29 -1.28
C VAL A 11 14.88 -0.87 -1.76
N ARG A 12 13.98 -1.11 -0.82
CA ARG A 12 12.64 -1.63 -1.11
C ARG A 12 11.71 -0.47 -1.41
N ARG A 13 10.80 -0.68 -2.38
CA ARG A 13 9.75 0.30 -2.66
C ARG A 13 8.74 0.29 -1.51
N THR A 14 8.33 1.48 -1.10
CA THR A 14 7.37 1.69 -0.02
C THR A 14 6.28 2.64 -0.54
N VAL A 15 5.03 2.33 -0.23
CA VAL A 15 3.89 3.21 -0.50
C VAL A 15 3.39 3.74 0.83
N ASP A 16 3.69 5.00 1.11
CA ASP A 16 3.25 5.67 2.31
C ASP A 16 1.89 6.35 2.10
N HIS A 17 0.89 5.91 2.86
CA HIS A 17 -0.45 6.49 2.88
C HIS A 17 -0.63 7.52 4.00
N ALA A 18 0.26 7.55 5.01
CA ALA A 18 0.17 8.49 6.12
C ALA A 18 0.53 9.92 5.69
N GLY A 19 1.55 10.08 4.83
CA GLY A 19 1.98 11.38 4.30
C GLY A 19 0.84 12.23 3.71
N PRO A 20 0.07 11.72 2.73
CA PRO A 20 -1.08 12.43 2.18
C PRO A 20 -2.15 12.77 3.23
N GLY A 21 -2.42 11.86 4.17
CA GLY A 21 -3.36 12.09 5.27
C GLY A 21 -2.94 13.24 6.19
N LEU A 22 -1.67 13.27 6.59
CA LEU A 22 -1.10 14.37 7.38
C LEU A 22 -1.15 15.70 6.64
N LYS A 23 -0.89 15.68 5.33
CA LYS A 23 -1.04 16.88 4.49
C LYS A 23 -2.47 17.40 4.49
N MET A 24 -3.45 16.52 4.29
CA MET A 24 -4.87 16.88 4.33
C MET A 24 -5.27 17.52 5.66
N ILE A 25 -4.78 16.99 6.78
CA ILE A 25 -5.03 17.55 8.11
C ILE A 25 -4.39 18.94 8.24
N LYS A 26 -3.13 19.08 7.82
CA LYS A 26 -2.40 20.36 7.82
C LYS A 26 -3.14 21.41 6.98
N ASP A 27 -3.54 21.08 5.75
CA ASP A 27 -4.28 21.98 4.87
C ASP A 27 -5.62 22.40 5.51
N ARG A 28 -6.32 21.49 6.21
CA ARG A 28 -7.57 21.81 6.92
C ARG A 28 -7.42 22.77 8.09
N ILE A 29 -6.27 22.75 8.76
CA ILE A 29 -5.96 23.60 9.91
C ILE A 29 -5.50 24.98 9.44
N PHE A 30 -4.52 25.02 8.53
CA PHE A 30 -3.84 26.26 8.16
C PHE A 30 -4.40 26.93 6.90
N ARG A 31 -5.19 26.22 6.10
CA ARG A 31 -5.81 26.73 4.87
C ARG A 31 -7.29 26.31 4.74
N PRO A 32 -8.18 26.76 5.65
CA PRO A 32 -9.60 26.38 5.62
C PRO A 32 -10.30 26.68 4.29
N GLU A 33 -9.85 27.69 3.56
CA GLU A 33 -10.35 28.08 2.24
C GLU A 33 -10.21 26.96 1.19
N LEU A 34 -9.22 26.07 1.33
CA LEU A 34 -9.00 24.96 0.40
C LEU A 34 -9.98 23.80 0.60
N ARG A 35 -10.83 23.80 1.63
CA ARG A 35 -11.76 22.70 1.94
C ARG A 35 -12.74 22.40 0.80
N HIS A 36 -13.11 23.41 0.04
CA HIS A 36 -14.07 23.32 -1.07
C HIS A 36 -13.42 23.61 -2.43
N ALA A 37 -12.11 23.87 -2.45
CA ALA A 37 -11.41 24.14 -3.69
C ALA A 37 -11.28 22.84 -4.51
N PRO A 38 -11.50 22.88 -5.84
CA PRO A 38 -11.23 21.74 -6.69
C PRO A 38 -9.74 21.39 -6.60
N VAL A 39 -9.44 20.15 -6.23
CA VAL A 39 -8.06 19.69 -6.13
C VAL A 39 -7.55 19.33 -7.52
N THR A 40 -6.78 20.24 -8.12
CA THR A 40 -6.00 19.99 -9.33
C THR A 40 -4.57 19.65 -8.92
N MET A 41 -4.22 18.36 -9.00
CA MET A 41 -2.85 17.92 -8.80
C MET A 41 -2.08 18.03 -10.12
N PRO A 42 -0.96 18.75 -10.19
CA PRO A 42 -0.11 18.74 -11.37
C PRO A 42 0.50 17.35 -11.58
N ALA A 43 0.49 16.85 -12.82
CA ALA A 43 1.04 15.55 -13.21
C ALA A 43 2.58 15.59 -13.28
N THR A 44 3.24 15.89 -12.16
CA THR A 44 4.70 16.00 -12.07
C THR A 44 5.21 15.20 -10.88
N GLU A 45 6.41 14.61 -10.98
CA GLU A 45 7.01 13.82 -9.89
C GLU A 45 7.20 14.63 -8.59
N LYS A 46 7.41 15.95 -8.70
CA LYS A 46 7.48 16.86 -7.55
C LYS A 46 6.16 16.99 -6.80
N ALA A 47 5.03 16.69 -7.46
CA ALA A 47 3.70 16.75 -6.89
C ALA A 47 3.40 15.62 -5.88
N VAL A 48 4.30 14.63 -5.74
CA VAL A 48 4.16 13.58 -4.71
C VAL A 48 4.05 14.17 -3.31
N ARG A 49 4.77 15.27 -3.02
CA ARG A 49 4.67 15.97 -1.73
C ARG A 49 3.35 16.70 -1.53
N GLU A 50 2.72 17.09 -2.63
CA GLU A 50 1.44 17.79 -2.62
C GLU A 50 0.24 16.84 -2.66
N MET A 51 0.50 15.54 -2.79
CA MET A 51 -0.53 14.52 -2.93
C MET A 51 -1.49 14.51 -1.75
N LEU A 52 -2.77 14.48 -2.06
CA LEU A 52 -3.85 14.36 -1.10
C LEU A 52 -4.51 12.98 -1.25
N PRO A 53 -5.08 12.42 -0.17
CA PRO A 53 -5.79 11.16 -0.24
C PRO A 53 -7.09 11.35 -1.05
N PRO A 54 -7.64 10.28 -1.65
CA PRO A 54 -8.90 10.36 -2.42
C PRO A 54 -10.06 11.00 -1.64
N ALA A 55 -10.09 10.84 -0.31
CA ALA A 55 -11.09 11.45 0.56
C ALA A 55 -11.13 12.99 0.53
N ALA A 56 -10.01 13.64 0.17
CA ALA A 56 -9.91 15.08 -0.02
C ALA A 56 -10.24 15.52 -1.46
N CYS A 57 -10.16 14.61 -2.43
CA CYS A 57 -10.33 14.88 -3.85
C CYS A 57 -11.72 14.47 -4.35
N ARG A 58 -12.78 14.73 -3.57
CA ARG A 58 -14.15 14.24 -3.89
C ARG A 58 -14.72 14.78 -5.19
N SER A 59 -14.28 15.96 -5.62
CA SER A 59 -14.64 16.55 -6.91
C SER A 59 -13.99 15.85 -8.11
N ASN A 60 -12.96 15.03 -7.88
CA ASN A 60 -12.20 14.37 -8.93
C ASN A 60 -11.98 12.88 -8.60
N ALA A 61 -12.87 12.03 -9.11
CA ALA A 61 -12.83 10.58 -8.94
C ALA A 61 -11.56 9.93 -9.52
N THR A 62 -10.87 10.57 -10.47
CA THR A 62 -9.64 10.01 -11.07
C THR A 62 -8.49 9.89 -10.08
N SER A 63 -8.53 10.66 -8.99
CA SER A 63 -7.51 10.63 -7.92
C SER A 63 -7.36 9.28 -7.23
N GLY A 64 -8.41 8.43 -7.25
CA GLY A 64 -8.41 7.09 -6.66
C GLY A 64 -7.98 5.97 -7.61
N ILE A 65 -7.62 6.27 -8.86
CA ILE A 65 -7.26 5.25 -9.84
C ILE A 65 -5.85 4.71 -9.56
N CYS A 66 -5.77 3.45 -9.14
CA CYS A 66 -4.51 2.76 -8.86
C CYS A 66 -3.92 2.07 -10.11
N SER A 67 -3.55 2.83 -11.15
CA SER A 67 -3.00 2.28 -12.40
C SER A 67 -1.49 2.00 -12.37
N ARG A 68 -0.78 2.52 -11.37
CA ARG A 68 0.68 2.34 -11.25
C ARG A 68 1.00 1.05 -10.51
N PHE A 69 1.64 0.11 -11.21
CA PHE A 69 2.16 -1.11 -10.61
C PHE A 69 3.29 -0.83 -9.60
N VAL A 70 3.22 -1.47 -8.43
CA VAL A 70 4.17 -1.27 -7.33
C VAL A 70 5.05 -2.50 -7.11
N HIS A 71 4.42 -3.64 -6.82
CA HIS A 71 5.10 -4.84 -6.37
C HIS A 71 4.27 -6.11 -6.66
N THR A 72 4.96 -7.24 -6.81
CA THR A 72 4.37 -8.59 -6.86
C THR A 72 4.84 -9.38 -5.65
N SER A 73 3.92 -9.69 -4.74
CA SER A 73 4.16 -10.54 -3.58
C SER A 73 3.83 -11.99 -3.89
N CYS A 74 4.80 -12.90 -3.77
CA CYS A 74 4.63 -14.33 -4.01
C CYS A 74 5.18 -15.15 -2.85
N ASN A 75 4.44 -16.20 -2.46
CA ASN A 75 4.92 -17.20 -1.52
C ASN A 75 5.90 -18.17 -2.18
N LYS A 76 6.70 -18.83 -1.32
CA LYS A 76 7.59 -19.92 -1.75
C LYS A 76 6.77 -21.09 -2.31
N ASP A 77 5.76 -21.50 -1.57
CA ASP A 77 4.77 -22.49 -2.01
C ASP A 77 3.66 -21.77 -2.76
N ARG A 78 3.56 -22.05 -4.06
CA ARG A 78 2.62 -21.37 -4.94
C ARG A 78 1.27 -22.05 -4.86
N CYS A 79 0.28 -21.30 -4.38
CA CYS A 79 -1.12 -21.67 -4.35
C CYS A 79 -1.96 -20.49 -4.84
N PRO A 80 -3.06 -20.70 -5.58
CA PRO A 80 -3.96 -19.63 -5.95
C PRO A 80 -4.46 -18.85 -4.73
N VAL A 81 -4.50 -17.52 -4.85
CA VAL A 81 -5.09 -16.62 -3.85
C VAL A 81 -6.57 -16.47 -4.17
N ASN A 82 -7.44 -16.76 -3.20
CA ASN A 82 -8.89 -16.69 -3.37
C ASN A 82 -9.45 -15.35 -2.89
N HIS A 83 -9.03 -14.89 -1.71
CA HIS A 83 -9.43 -13.59 -1.14
C HIS A 83 -8.25 -12.81 -0.62
N VAL A 84 -8.40 -11.48 -0.66
CA VAL A 84 -7.44 -10.53 -0.10
C VAL A 84 -8.20 -9.48 0.69
N CYS A 85 -7.73 -9.14 1.90
CA CYS A 85 -8.28 -8.04 2.67
C CYS A 85 -7.19 -7.27 3.43
N TRP A 86 -7.46 -6.00 3.69
CA TRP A 86 -6.60 -5.16 4.53
C TRP A 86 -7.01 -5.27 5.99
N THR A 87 -6.06 -5.18 6.91
CA THR A 87 -6.42 -4.87 8.30
C THR A 87 -7.03 -3.47 8.36
N PRO A 88 -8.01 -3.21 9.25
CA PRO A 88 -8.66 -1.89 9.33
C PRO A 88 -7.68 -0.75 9.61
N GLU A 89 -6.58 -1.05 10.30
CA GLU A 89 -5.48 -0.12 10.60
C GLU A 89 -4.44 0.02 9.45
N SER A 90 -4.72 -0.57 8.27
CA SER A 90 -3.86 -0.56 7.05
C SER A 90 -2.42 -1.08 7.23
N ARG A 91 -2.07 -1.60 8.40
CA ARG A 91 -0.72 -2.08 8.72
C ARG A 91 -0.36 -3.36 7.96
N ARG A 92 -1.35 -4.20 7.65
CA ARG A 92 -1.14 -5.51 7.03
C ARG A 92 -2.18 -5.81 5.96
N LEU A 93 -1.78 -6.62 5.00
CA LEU A 93 -2.63 -7.23 3.99
C LEU A 93 -2.68 -8.74 4.25
N LEU A 94 -3.88 -9.29 4.37
CA LEU A 94 -4.12 -10.71 4.48
C LEU A 94 -4.46 -11.27 3.09
N ALA A 95 -3.74 -12.31 2.67
CA ALA A 95 -4.07 -13.09 1.48
C ALA A 95 -4.44 -14.51 1.91
N SER A 96 -5.62 -14.96 1.50
CA SER A 96 -6.09 -16.33 1.71
C SER A 96 -5.86 -17.17 0.46
N THR A 97 -5.42 -18.40 0.65
CA THR A 97 -5.06 -19.29 -0.45
C THR A 97 -5.97 -20.52 -0.50
N ALA A 98 -6.00 -21.18 -1.66
CA ALA A 98 -6.85 -22.35 -1.90
C ALA A 98 -6.47 -23.59 -1.06
N ASN A 99 -5.36 -23.58 -0.34
CA ASN A 99 -4.95 -24.64 0.61
C ASN A 99 -5.25 -24.28 2.08
N GLY A 100 -6.06 -23.24 2.33
CA GLY A 100 -6.48 -22.86 3.68
C GLY A 100 -5.42 -22.11 4.48
N MET A 101 -4.41 -21.54 3.82
CA MET A 101 -3.40 -20.70 4.48
C MET A 101 -3.79 -19.22 4.44
N PHE A 102 -3.31 -18.51 5.45
CA PHE A 102 -3.28 -17.06 5.51
C PHE A 102 -1.84 -16.59 5.43
N THR A 103 -1.58 -15.71 4.47
CA THR A 103 -0.31 -15.00 4.38
C THR A 103 -0.52 -13.53 4.71
N LEU A 104 0.26 -13.05 5.68
CA LEU A 104 0.30 -11.64 6.05
C LEU A 104 1.46 -10.96 5.32
N TRP A 105 1.12 -9.87 4.65
CA TRP A 105 2.06 -8.96 4.00
C TRP A 105 2.06 -7.60 4.71
N SER A 106 3.22 -6.96 4.76
CA SER A 106 3.35 -5.59 5.26
C SER A 106 2.55 -4.62 4.39
N GLY A 107 1.75 -3.77 5.02
CA GLY A 107 0.89 -2.83 4.32
C GLY A 107 1.59 -1.66 3.62
N LEU A 108 2.83 -1.36 4.01
CA LEU A 108 3.62 -0.26 3.44
C LEU A 108 4.59 -0.74 2.34
N SER A 109 5.20 -1.90 2.57
CA SER A 109 6.35 -2.38 1.79
C SER A 109 6.10 -3.71 1.09
N PHE A 110 4.94 -4.33 1.31
CA PHE A 110 4.53 -5.62 0.72
C PHE A 110 5.49 -6.79 1.02
N ASN A 111 6.29 -6.64 2.08
CA ASN A 111 7.18 -7.68 2.57
C ASN A 111 6.38 -8.82 3.21
N PHE A 112 6.88 -10.04 3.04
CA PHE A 112 6.38 -11.21 3.78
C PHE A 112 6.56 -10.98 5.29
N GLU A 113 5.50 -11.17 6.08
CA GLU A 113 5.59 -11.21 7.54
C GLU A 113 5.50 -12.64 8.04
N THR A 114 4.41 -13.34 7.74
CA THR A 114 4.21 -14.72 8.17
C THR A 114 3.15 -15.41 7.32
N THR A 115 3.16 -16.73 7.36
CA THR A 115 2.11 -17.58 6.80
C THR A 115 1.65 -18.56 7.86
N GLN A 116 0.35 -18.77 7.97
CA GLN A 116 -0.26 -19.63 8.97
C GLN A 116 -1.31 -20.52 8.33
N GLN A 117 -1.37 -21.78 8.74
CA GLN A 117 -2.49 -22.64 8.41
C GLN A 117 -3.71 -22.15 9.20
N ALA A 118 -4.76 -21.74 8.51
CA ALA A 118 -5.96 -21.21 9.14
C ALA A 118 -7.15 -22.18 9.03
N HIS A 119 -7.23 -22.90 7.90
CA HIS A 119 -8.31 -23.84 7.61
C HIS A 119 -7.74 -25.11 6.97
N GLU A 120 -8.37 -26.26 7.15
CA GLU A 120 -7.97 -27.51 6.49
C GLU A 120 -8.33 -27.55 4.99
N VAL A 121 -9.21 -26.63 4.57
CA VAL A 121 -9.77 -26.56 3.22
C VAL A 121 -9.64 -25.17 2.62
N ALA A 122 -9.88 -25.08 1.31
CA ALA A 122 -9.89 -23.82 0.57
C ALA A 122 -10.87 -22.80 1.17
N ILE A 123 -10.39 -21.57 1.33
CA ILE A 123 -11.20 -20.43 1.75
C ILE A 123 -11.83 -19.85 0.48
N ARG A 124 -13.16 -19.94 0.37
CA ARG A 124 -13.93 -19.57 -0.83
C ARG A 124 -14.78 -18.34 -0.61
#